data_AF-A0AAN9HXF2-F1
#
_entry.id   AF-A0AAN9HXF2-F1
#
_cell.length_a   1.000
_cell.length_b   1.000
_cell.length_c   1.000
_cell.angle_alpha   90.00
_cell.angle_beta   90.00
_cell.angle_gamma   90.00
#
_symmetry.space_group_name_H-M   'P 1'
#
loop_
_entity.id
_entity.type
_entity.pdbx_description
1 polymer ?
#
loop_
_entity_poly.entity_id
_entity_poly.type
_entity_poly.pdbx_seq_one_letter_code
_entity_poly.pdbx_strand_id
1 'polypeptide(L)'
;MASNDGNASENKKRGGHGRTIMKTVIQERSKRKKLLEVEWNIKGQPIGSNASRFNSHIGVITRRDASINIEDWRDESNAQVKLEIWEDVQAIWNVDETHKHYVHGKAWIALNKFRYRLTKRVRNGCVDHPPKLYADLIDQEEWDEFVARVTTTLFLEISTANRERALQADCPSRISRKGYAKLEQEILLETKSEEVSLPRHTLYRKAHLDKTGNTNNEKAREKISQIVGLI
;
A
#
# COMPACT_ATOMS: atom_id res chain seq x y z
N MET A 1 45.54 0.11 43.59
CA MET A 1 44.78 -0.88 42.80
C MET A 1 43.30 -0.60 43.03
N ALA A 2 42.68 0.19 42.15
CA ALA A 2 41.25 0.48 42.21
C ALA A 2 40.54 -0.51 41.29
N SER A 3 39.82 -1.46 41.87
CA SER A 3 38.97 -2.41 41.14
C SER A 3 37.72 -1.69 40.69
N ASN A 4 37.56 -1.57 39.37
CA ASN A 4 36.40 -0.99 38.70
C ASN A 4 35.57 -2.13 38.13
N ASP A 5 34.69 -2.74 38.94
CA ASP A 5 33.76 -3.76 38.47
C ASP A 5 32.57 -3.09 37.79
N GLY A 6 32.60 -3.18 36.47
CA GLY A 6 31.62 -2.62 35.56
C GLY A 6 30.23 -3.22 35.76
N ASN A 7 29.30 -2.36 36.14
CA ASN A 7 27.87 -2.63 36.11
C ASN A 7 27.41 -2.75 34.64
N ALA A 8 27.38 -3.98 34.12
CA ALA A 8 26.84 -4.28 32.80
C ALA A 8 25.31 -4.10 32.82
N SER A 9 24.85 -2.92 32.41
CA SER A 9 23.42 -2.67 32.19
C SER A 9 22.90 -3.58 31.07
N GLU A 10 22.10 -4.58 31.42
CA GLU A 10 21.33 -5.39 30.47
C GLU A 10 20.45 -4.48 29.61
N ASN A 11 20.86 -4.32 28.36
CA ASN A 11 20.16 -3.50 27.39
C ASN A 11 18.91 -4.28 26.91
N LYS A 12 17.79 -4.14 27.63
CA LYS A 12 16.49 -4.73 27.22
C LYS A 12 16.13 -4.22 25.83
N LYS A 13 16.22 -5.10 24.82
CA LYS A 13 15.74 -4.83 23.46
C LYS A 13 14.30 -4.32 23.54
N ARG A 14 14.06 -3.10 23.05
CA ARG A 14 12.72 -2.52 22.94
C ARG A 14 11.82 -3.50 22.18
N GLY A 15 10.71 -3.91 22.81
CA GLY A 15 9.73 -4.80 22.19
C GLY A 15 9.27 -4.27 20.83
N GLY A 16 9.07 -5.17 19.87
CA GLY A 16 8.60 -4.80 18.54
C GLY A 16 7.27 -4.04 18.58
N HIS A 17 7.04 -3.18 17.59
CA HIS A 17 5.78 -2.43 17.48
C HIS A 17 4.62 -3.39 17.19
N GLY A 18 3.49 -3.20 17.89
CA GLY A 18 2.26 -3.96 17.70
C GLY A 18 1.55 -3.65 16.36
N ARG A 19 0.47 -4.38 16.08
CA ARG A 19 -0.29 -4.24 14.82
C ARG A 19 -0.96 -2.88 14.75
N THR A 20 -0.91 -2.23 13.58
CA THR A 20 -1.67 -1.01 13.32
C THR A 20 -3.17 -1.31 13.23
N ILE A 21 -3.95 -0.77 14.17
CA ILE A 21 -5.42 -0.90 14.21
C ILE A 21 -6.12 0.43 13.83
N MET A 22 -5.38 1.55 13.77
CA MET A 22 -5.94 2.89 13.53
C MET A 22 -7.06 3.26 14.50
N LYS A 23 -6.87 2.96 15.80
CA LYS A 23 -7.84 3.23 16.88
C LYS A 23 -8.39 4.66 16.86
N THR A 24 -7.59 5.66 16.50
CA THR A 24 -8.03 7.06 16.40
C THR A 24 -9.10 7.28 15.34
N VAL A 25 -9.03 6.58 14.19
CA VAL A 25 -10.08 6.63 13.16
C VAL A 25 -11.38 6.04 13.70
N ILE A 26 -11.28 4.89 14.35
CA ILE A 26 -12.42 4.18 14.94
C ILE A 26 -13.05 5.02 16.07
N GLN A 27 -12.23 5.64 16.91
CA GLN A 27 -12.68 6.52 18.00
C GLN A 27 -13.24 7.85 17.50
N GLU A 28 -12.74 8.39 16.39
CA GLU A 28 -13.29 9.58 15.77
C GLU A 28 -14.73 9.36 15.30
N ARG A 29 -15.11 8.16 14.83
CA ARG A 29 -16.51 7.78 14.60
C ARG A 29 -17.34 7.89 15.89
N SER A 30 -16.84 7.34 17.00
CA SER A 30 -17.58 7.35 18.28
C SER A 30 -17.73 8.76 18.87
N LYS A 31 -16.77 9.66 18.61
CA LYS A 31 -16.75 11.03 19.15
C LYS A 31 -17.41 12.05 18.22
N ARG A 32 -17.21 11.92 16.91
CA ARG A 32 -17.76 12.81 15.89
C ARG A 32 -18.99 12.13 15.30
N LYS A 33 -20.17 12.72 15.51
CA LYS A 33 -21.43 12.30 14.89
C LYS A 33 -21.44 12.42 13.34
N LYS A 34 -20.28 12.60 12.70
CA LYS A 34 -20.12 12.86 11.26
C LYS A 34 -18.98 12.02 10.69
N LEU A 35 -19.18 11.53 9.46
CA LEU A 35 -18.19 10.79 8.70
C LEU A 35 -16.96 11.66 8.36
N LEU A 36 -15.81 11.01 8.15
CA LEU A 36 -14.59 11.68 7.72
C LEU A 36 -14.63 11.95 6.21
N GLU A 37 -14.38 13.20 5.83
CA GLU A 37 -14.35 13.60 4.41
C GLU A 37 -13.11 13.06 3.68
N VAL A 38 -13.33 12.62 2.45
CA VAL A 38 -12.29 12.24 1.49
C VAL A 38 -12.46 13.09 0.25
N GLU A 39 -11.41 13.82 -0.13
CA GLU A 39 -11.39 14.59 -1.36
C GLU A 39 -10.95 13.68 -2.52
N TRP A 40 -11.51 13.88 -3.71
CA TRP A 40 -11.24 13.05 -4.88
C TRP A 40 -10.83 13.90 -6.08
N ASN A 41 -9.88 13.41 -6.87
CA ASN A 41 -9.58 14.00 -8.18
C ASN A 41 -10.53 13.46 -9.26
N ILE A 42 -10.49 14.04 -10.46
CA ILE A 42 -11.32 13.61 -11.60
C ILE A 42 -11.07 12.17 -12.06
N LYS A 43 -9.97 11.55 -11.61
CA LYS A 43 -9.60 10.16 -11.90
C LYS A 43 -10.11 9.19 -10.84
N GLY A 44 -10.95 9.66 -9.91
CA GLY A 44 -11.49 8.86 -8.80
C GLY A 44 -10.42 8.42 -7.81
N GLN A 45 -9.38 9.23 -7.60
CA GLN A 45 -8.30 8.95 -6.65
C GLN A 45 -8.39 9.92 -5.46
N PRO A 46 -8.21 9.44 -4.22
CA PRO A 46 -8.28 10.25 -3.03
C PRO A 46 -7.05 11.17 -2.97
N ILE A 47 -7.31 12.44 -2.70
CA ILE A 47 -6.35 13.53 -2.56
C ILE A 47 -6.57 14.25 -1.21
N GLY A 48 -5.73 15.24 -0.92
CA GLY A 48 -5.87 16.04 0.29
C GLY A 48 -5.33 15.35 1.54
N SER A 49 -5.60 15.97 2.69
CA SER A 49 -4.97 15.64 3.98
C SER A 49 -5.32 14.23 4.47
N ASN A 50 -6.54 13.78 4.20
CA ASN A 50 -7.06 12.49 4.64
C ASN A 50 -6.72 11.31 3.71
N ALA A 51 -6.28 11.54 2.47
CA ALA A 51 -6.07 10.47 1.49
C ALA A 51 -5.15 9.35 1.98
N SER A 52 -4.09 9.69 2.70
CA SER A 52 -3.17 8.68 3.24
C SER A 52 -3.80 7.87 4.37
N ARG A 53 -4.60 8.53 5.22
CA ARG A 53 -5.31 7.91 6.34
C ARG A 53 -6.41 6.99 5.85
N PHE A 54 -7.19 7.43 4.86
CA PHE A 54 -8.19 6.64 4.15
C PHE A 54 -7.60 5.37 3.54
N ASN A 55 -6.55 5.49 2.72
CA ASN A 55 -5.87 4.33 2.12
C ASN A 55 -5.29 3.36 3.16
N SER A 56 -4.76 3.88 4.27
CA SER A 56 -4.23 3.05 5.36
C SER A 56 -5.35 2.27 6.05
N HIS A 57 -6.52 2.91 6.22
CA HIS A 57 -7.67 2.31 6.88
C HIS A 57 -8.28 1.18 6.06
N ILE A 58 -8.47 1.36 4.75
CA ILE A 58 -8.87 0.28 3.83
C ILE A 58 -7.95 -0.93 4.02
N GLY A 59 -6.64 -0.69 4.06
CA GLY A 59 -5.68 -1.77 4.27
C GLY A 59 -5.77 -2.44 5.64
N VAL A 60 -6.19 -1.74 6.70
CA VAL A 60 -6.41 -2.34 8.02
C VAL A 60 -7.62 -3.26 8.00
N ILE A 61 -8.77 -2.76 7.49
CA ILE A 61 -10.02 -3.52 7.34
C ILE A 61 -9.75 -4.76 6.49
N THR A 62 -9.13 -4.59 5.32
CA THR A 62 -8.86 -5.72 4.42
C THR A 62 -8.03 -6.83 5.08
N ARG A 63 -7.04 -6.49 5.91
CA ARG A 63 -6.24 -7.52 6.60
C ARG A 63 -6.97 -8.21 7.74
N ARG A 64 -8.03 -7.60 8.26
CA ARG A 64 -8.87 -8.17 9.30
C ARG A 64 -9.90 -9.12 8.71
N ASP A 65 -10.47 -8.78 7.55
CA ASP A 65 -11.64 -9.48 7.02
C ASP A 65 -11.34 -10.40 5.83
N ALA A 66 -10.32 -10.07 5.03
CA ALA A 66 -10.02 -10.86 3.84
C ALA A 66 -9.04 -11.98 4.14
N SER A 67 -9.44 -13.20 3.78
CA SER A 67 -8.56 -14.35 3.85
C SER A 67 -7.29 -14.17 2.99
N ILE A 68 -6.17 -14.66 3.50
CA ILE A 68 -4.88 -14.68 2.80
C ILE A 68 -4.85 -15.70 1.64
N ASN A 69 -5.85 -16.58 1.55
CA ASN A 69 -5.97 -17.59 0.49
C ASN A 69 -6.87 -17.17 -0.68
N ILE A 70 -7.47 -15.97 -0.64
CA ILE A 70 -8.20 -15.42 -1.79
C ILE A 70 -7.25 -15.22 -2.98
N GLU A 71 -7.33 -16.10 -3.98
CA GLU A 71 -6.44 -16.06 -5.15
C GLU A 71 -6.90 -15.08 -6.23
N ASP A 72 -8.20 -15.09 -6.55
CA ASP A 72 -8.78 -14.17 -7.52
C ASP A 72 -9.79 -13.23 -6.86
N TRP A 73 -9.39 -11.96 -6.73
CA TRP A 73 -10.26 -10.91 -6.22
C TRP A 73 -11.48 -10.66 -7.11
N ARG A 74 -11.54 -11.18 -8.33
CA ARG A 74 -12.70 -11.00 -9.22
C ARG A 74 -13.77 -12.07 -9.01
N ASP A 75 -13.43 -13.16 -8.34
CA ASP A 75 -14.36 -14.25 -8.07
C ASP A 75 -15.55 -13.74 -7.22
N GLU A 76 -16.75 -14.19 -7.62
CA GLU A 76 -18.03 -13.89 -7.00
C GLU A 76 -18.17 -14.55 -5.62
N SER A 77 -17.46 -15.65 -5.38
CA SER A 77 -17.36 -16.27 -4.04
C SER A 77 -16.85 -15.28 -2.98
N ASN A 78 -16.07 -14.28 -3.40
CA ASN A 78 -15.54 -13.21 -2.55
C ASN A 78 -16.43 -11.96 -2.47
N ALA A 79 -17.68 -12.01 -2.95
CA ALA A 79 -18.58 -10.87 -2.95
C ALA A 79 -18.93 -10.40 -1.52
N GLN A 80 -19.15 -11.34 -0.59
CA GLN A 80 -19.51 -11.03 0.78
C GLN A 80 -18.41 -10.25 1.50
N VAL A 81 -17.16 -10.73 1.45
CA VAL A 81 -16.03 -10.03 2.08
C VAL A 81 -15.77 -8.65 1.46
N LYS A 82 -16.00 -8.49 0.15
CA LYS A 82 -15.91 -7.19 -0.52
C LYS A 82 -16.99 -6.22 -0.05
N LEU A 83 -18.20 -6.73 0.22
CA LEU A 83 -19.31 -5.95 0.74
C LEU A 83 -19.00 -5.50 2.17
N GLU A 84 -18.55 -6.41 3.04
CA GLU A 84 -18.18 -6.08 4.42
C GLU A 84 -17.06 -5.03 4.49
N ILE A 85 -16.00 -5.19 3.68
CA ILE A 85 -14.93 -4.18 3.57
C ILE A 85 -15.49 -2.81 3.13
N TRP A 86 -16.44 -2.81 2.19
CA TRP A 86 -17.06 -1.59 1.69
C TRP A 86 -17.92 -0.91 2.74
N GLU A 87 -18.79 -1.65 3.42
CA GLU A 87 -19.67 -1.15 4.47
C GLU A 87 -18.87 -0.59 5.66
N ASP A 88 -17.79 -1.26 6.08
CA ASP A 88 -16.93 -0.79 7.15
C ASP A 88 -16.19 0.51 6.78
N VAL A 89 -15.84 0.68 5.50
CA VAL A 89 -15.27 1.93 5.00
C VAL A 89 -16.34 3.04 5.02
N GLN A 90 -17.55 2.78 4.53
CA GLN A 90 -18.65 3.76 4.52
C GLN A 90 -19.12 4.14 5.92
N ALA A 91 -19.00 3.25 6.90
CA ALA A 91 -19.34 3.53 8.28
C ALA A 91 -18.46 4.60 8.94
N ILE A 92 -17.31 4.93 8.34
CA ILE A 92 -16.31 5.85 8.89
C ILE A 92 -16.05 7.03 7.95
N TRP A 93 -16.05 6.79 6.64
CA TRP A 93 -15.67 7.77 5.63
C TRP A 93 -16.88 8.17 4.78
N ASN A 94 -16.98 9.45 4.45
CA ASN A 94 -17.97 9.95 3.51
C ASN A 94 -17.53 9.59 2.09
N VAL A 95 -17.99 8.44 1.60
CA VAL A 95 -17.62 7.89 0.29
C VAL A 95 -18.87 7.31 -0.37
N ASP A 96 -19.17 7.77 -1.57
CA ASP A 96 -20.29 7.29 -2.37
C ASP A 96 -19.90 6.12 -3.29
N GLU A 97 -20.92 5.48 -3.87
CA GLU A 97 -20.79 4.25 -4.66
C GLU A 97 -19.85 4.40 -5.87
N THR A 98 -19.66 5.60 -6.42
CA THR A 98 -18.77 5.82 -7.58
C THR A 98 -17.31 5.48 -7.27
N HIS A 99 -16.93 5.49 -6.00
CA HIS A 99 -15.57 5.19 -5.54
C HIS A 99 -15.39 3.76 -5.01
N LYS A 100 -16.43 2.92 -5.06
CA LYS A 100 -16.36 1.52 -4.59
C LYS A 100 -15.31 0.70 -5.31
N HIS A 101 -15.20 0.87 -6.62
CA HIS A 101 -14.16 0.20 -7.42
C HIS A 101 -12.74 0.55 -6.94
N TYR A 102 -12.51 1.82 -6.57
CA TYR A 102 -11.23 2.25 -6.01
C TYR A 102 -10.95 1.54 -4.67
N VAL A 103 -11.94 1.49 -3.78
CA VAL A 103 -11.81 0.84 -2.47
C VAL A 103 -11.46 -0.64 -2.62
N HIS A 104 -12.18 -1.38 -3.47
CA HIS A 104 -11.89 -2.79 -3.73
C HIS A 104 -10.50 -3.00 -4.36
N GLY A 105 -10.13 -2.15 -5.34
CA GLY A 105 -8.78 -2.21 -5.92
C GLY A 105 -7.68 -1.94 -4.88
N LYS A 106 -7.91 -1.01 -3.95
CA LYS A 106 -6.97 -0.75 -2.85
C LYS A 106 -6.94 -1.85 -1.81
N ALA A 107 -8.07 -2.45 -1.48
CA ALA A 107 -8.13 -3.64 -0.64
C ALA A 107 -7.26 -4.75 -1.22
N TRP A 108 -7.44 -5.08 -2.50
CA TRP A 108 -6.64 -6.10 -3.17
C TRP A 108 -5.13 -5.82 -3.14
N ILE A 109 -4.72 -4.57 -3.41
CA ILE A 109 -3.31 -4.17 -3.30
C ILE A 109 -2.79 -4.34 -1.87
N ALA A 110 -3.60 -3.99 -0.86
CA ALA A 110 -3.23 -4.14 0.55
C ALA A 110 -3.10 -5.62 0.96
N LEU A 111 -4.00 -6.49 0.49
CA LEU A 111 -3.96 -7.93 0.71
C LEU A 111 -2.71 -8.54 0.07
N ASN A 112 -2.39 -8.19 -1.18
CA ASN A 112 -1.15 -8.63 -1.84
C ASN A 112 0.10 -8.23 -1.08
N LYS A 113 0.19 -6.99 -0.59
CA LYS A 113 1.30 -6.52 0.25
C LYS A 113 1.36 -7.25 1.58
N PHE A 114 0.21 -7.66 2.13
CA PHE A 114 0.15 -8.45 3.34
C PHE A 114 0.70 -9.86 3.10
N ARG A 115 0.20 -10.55 2.08
CA ARG A 115 0.68 -11.87 1.65
C ARG A 115 2.18 -11.87 1.34
N TYR A 116 2.68 -10.87 0.62
CA TYR A 116 4.13 -10.72 0.39
C TYR A 116 4.95 -10.71 1.69
N ARG A 117 4.47 -10.00 2.73
CA ARG A 117 5.14 -9.98 4.04
C ARG A 117 5.08 -11.33 4.74
N LEU A 118 3.99 -12.06 4.60
CA LEU A 118 3.84 -13.42 5.15
C LEU A 118 4.73 -14.42 4.40
N THR A 119 4.72 -14.41 3.06
CA THR A 119 5.62 -15.22 2.22
C THR A 119 7.09 -14.99 2.58
N LYS A 120 7.49 -13.74 2.85
CA LYS A 120 8.87 -13.45 3.31
C LYS A 120 9.20 -14.12 4.65
N ARG A 121 8.22 -14.24 5.55
CA ARG A 121 8.41 -14.95 6.84
C ARG A 121 8.49 -16.45 6.64
N VAL A 122 7.63 -17.02 5.80
CA VAL A 122 7.67 -18.45 5.43
C VAL A 122 9.05 -18.81 4.85
N ARG A 123 9.56 -18.01 3.91
CA ARG A 123 10.91 -18.19 3.33
C ARG A 123 12.05 -18.08 4.35
N ASN A 124 11.81 -17.38 5.46
CA ASN A 124 12.76 -17.24 6.56
C ASN A 124 12.58 -18.33 7.63
N GLY A 125 11.83 -19.40 7.33
CA GLY A 125 11.63 -20.56 8.21
C GLY A 125 10.46 -20.46 9.18
N CYS A 126 9.64 -19.40 9.14
CA CYS A 126 8.42 -19.33 9.94
C CYS A 126 7.30 -20.10 9.23
N VAL A 127 7.25 -21.41 9.40
CA VAL A 127 6.26 -22.30 8.72
C VAL A 127 5.19 -22.82 9.67
N ASP A 128 5.52 -23.09 10.94
CA ASP A 128 4.65 -23.87 11.83
C ASP A 128 3.38 -23.13 12.26
N HIS A 129 3.46 -21.82 12.46
CA HIS A 129 2.35 -21.03 13.00
C HIS A 129 2.26 -19.64 12.35
N PRO A 130 1.05 -19.06 12.28
CA PRO A 130 0.91 -17.68 11.85
C PRO A 130 1.74 -16.78 12.76
N PRO A 131 2.36 -15.71 12.23
CA PRO A 131 3.17 -14.83 13.04
C PRO A 131 2.36 -14.24 14.19
N LYS A 132 2.91 -14.24 15.42
CA LYS A 132 2.24 -13.75 16.65
C LYS A 132 1.48 -12.42 16.52
N LEU A 133 1.92 -11.53 15.62
CA LEU A 133 1.28 -10.25 15.32
C LEU A 133 -0.12 -10.35 14.67
N TYR A 134 -0.41 -11.50 14.05
CA TYR A 134 -1.59 -11.77 13.24
C TYR A 134 -2.29 -13.08 13.66
N ALA A 135 -1.90 -13.67 14.79
CA ALA A 135 -2.45 -14.95 15.25
C ALA A 135 -3.94 -14.89 15.62
N ASP A 136 -4.48 -13.70 15.82
CA ASP A 136 -5.90 -13.41 16.04
C ASP A 136 -6.68 -13.13 14.74
N LEU A 137 -5.98 -13.02 13.60
CA LEU A 137 -6.59 -12.74 12.29
C LEU A 137 -6.50 -13.91 11.31
N ILE A 138 -5.53 -14.80 11.51
CA ILE A 138 -5.25 -15.93 10.63
C ILE A 138 -5.29 -17.16 11.52
N ASP A 139 -6.25 -18.04 11.26
CA ASP A 139 -6.30 -19.32 11.95
C ASP A 139 -5.22 -20.29 11.41
N GLN A 140 -5.06 -21.42 12.09
CA GLN A 140 -4.00 -22.37 11.73
C GLN A 140 -4.28 -23.05 10.38
N GLU A 141 -5.54 -23.35 10.06
CA GLU A 141 -5.92 -24.02 8.82
C GLU A 141 -5.63 -23.13 7.59
N GLU A 142 -6.06 -21.86 7.68
CA GLU A 142 -5.79 -20.83 6.69
C GLU A 142 -4.27 -20.62 6.51
N TRP A 143 -3.53 -20.62 7.62
CA TRP A 143 -2.07 -20.51 7.60
C TRP A 143 -1.40 -21.69 6.90
N ASP A 144 -1.81 -22.91 7.20
CA ASP A 144 -1.23 -24.13 6.63
C ASP A 144 -1.48 -24.21 5.12
N GLU A 145 -2.69 -23.89 4.67
CA GLU A 145 -3.04 -23.77 3.25
C GLU A 145 -2.16 -22.69 2.56
N PHE A 146 -1.99 -21.54 3.21
CA PHE A 146 -1.13 -20.47 2.70
C PHE A 146 0.31 -20.93 2.54
N VAL A 147 0.87 -21.61 3.56
CA VAL A 147 2.24 -22.13 3.55
C VAL A 147 2.41 -23.12 2.41
N ALA A 148 1.56 -24.13 2.31
CA ALA A 148 1.60 -25.16 1.28
C ALA A 148 1.66 -24.55 -0.14
N ARG A 149 0.82 -23.54 -0.37
CA ARG A 149 0.79 -22.82 -1.64
C ARG A 149 2.08 -22.05 -1.92
N VAL A 150 2.58 -21.26 -0.96
CA VAL A 150 3.77 -20.42 -1.20
C VAL A 150 5.10 -21.19 -1.18
N THR A 151 5.09 -22.44 -0.71
CA THR A 151 6.24 -23.36 -0.78
C THR A 151 6.29 -24.18 -2.07
N THR A 152 5.23 -24.18 -2.88
CA THR A 152 5.17 -24.95 -4.13
C THR A 152 6.21 -24.45 -5.14
N THR A 153 6.83 -25.37 -5.89
CA THR A 153 7.85 -25.07 -6.91
C THR A 153 7.38 -24.03 -7.92
N LEU A 154 6.17 -24.20 -8.47
CA LEU A 154 5.57 -23.27 -9.44
C LEU A 154 5.49 -21.83 -8.89
N PHE A 155 5.12 -21.68 -7.61
CA PHE A 155 5.06 -20.36 -6.97
C PHE A 155 6.45 -19.74 -6.84
N LEU A 156 7.46 -20.53 -6.47
CA LEU A 156 8.84 -20.06 -6.32
C LEU A 156 9.45 -19.63 -7.65
N GLU A 157 9.19 -20.36 -8.73
CA GLU A 157 9.61 -20.03 -10.10
C GLU A 157 8.98 -18.71 -10.55
N ILE A 158 7.65 -18.59 -10.47
CA ILE A 158 6.93 -17.37 -10.83
C ILE A 158 7.43 -16.18 -9.99
N SER A 159 7.64 -16.38 -8.69
CA SER A 159 8.12 -15.34 -7.78
C SER A 159 9.55 -14.89 -8.12
N THR A 160 10.40 -15.80 -8.60
CA THR A 160 11.79 -15.49 -8.98
C THR A 160 11.81 -14.74 -10.31
N ALA A 161 11.10 -15.23 -11.32
CA ALA A 161 10.96 -14.54 -12.61
C ALA A 161 10.35 -13.13 -12.47
N ASN A 162 9.35 -12.95 -11.59
CA ASN A 162 8.78 -11.62 -11.30
C ASN A 162 9.80 -10.66 -10.67
N ARG A 163 10.67 -11.18 -9.79
CA ARG A 163 11.70 -10.38 -9.11
C ARG A 163 12.79 -9.95 -10.08
N GLU A 164 13.22 -10.85 -10.95
CA GLU A 164 14.16 -10.56 -12.02
C GLU A 164 13.60 -9.48 -12.96
N ARG A 165 12.35 -9.62 -13.40
CA ARG A 165 11.67 -8.57 -14.19
C ARG A 165 11.63 -7.22 -13.48
N ALA A 166 11.39 -7.21 -12.17
CA ALA A 166 11.36 -5.97 -11.39
C ALA A 166 12.73 -5.30 -11.26
N LEU A 167 13.83 -6.08 -11.25
CA LEU A 167 15.19 -5.56 -11.23
C LEU A 167 15.60 -4.93 -12.57
N GLN A 168 15.00 -5.38 -13.68
CA GLN A 168 15.24 -4.88 -15.03
C GLN A 168 14.34 -3.69 -15.42
N ALA A 169 13.83 -2.92 -14.45
CA ALA A 169 12.96 -1.79 -14.72
C ALA A 169 13.74 -0.61 -15.35
N ASP A 170 13.50 -0.38 -16.64
CA ASP A 170 14.24 0.59 -17.47
C ASP A 170 14.16 2.07 -17.04
N CYS A 171 12.97 2.51 -16.63
CA CYS A 171 12.70 3.91 -16.32
C CYS A 171 11.96 4.03 -14.98
N PRO A 172 12.64 3.85 -13.84
CA PRO A 172 12.01 4.03 -12.54
C PRO A 172 11.57 5.49 -12.35
N SER A 173 10.36 5.67 -11.82
CA SER A 173 9.84 7.00 -11.45
C SER A 173 10.55 7.55 -10.20
N ARG A 174 10.70 8.86 -10.10
CA ARG A 174 11.31 9.58 -8.96
C ARG A 174 10.30 10.18 -7.99
N ILE A 175 9.01 9.84 -8.14
CA ILE A 175 7.88 10.38 -7.35
C ILE A 175 7.81 9.86 -5.90
N SER A 176 8.78 9.07 -5.46
CA SER A 176 8.83 8.47 -4.13
C SER A 176 7.50 7.79 -3.77
N ARG A 177 7.05 7.91 -2.51
CA ARG A 177 5.80 7.33 -2.01
C ARG A 177 4.55 8.16 -2.32
N LYS A 178 4.68 9.26 -3.06
CA LYS A 178 3.57 10.20 -3.33
C LYS A 178 2.60 9.63 -4.36
N GLY A 179 3.13 8.96 -5.39
CA GLY A 179 2.35 8.53 -6.55
C GLY A 179 1.89 9.71 -7.41
N TYR A 180 1.24 9.42 -8.55
CA TYR A 180 0.84 10.45 -9.51
C TYR A 180 -0.27 11.37 -9.00
N ALA A 181 -1.24 10.86 -8.22
CA ALA A 181 -2.35 11.67 -7.70
C ALA A 181 -1.84 12.84 -6.83
N LYS A 182 -0.92 12.55 -5.90
CA LYS A 182 -0.32 13.58 -5.05
C LYS A 182 0.67 14.46 -5.81
N LEU A 183 1.42 13.90 -6.77
CA LEU A 183 2.29 14.71 -7.62
C LEU A 183 1.48 15.76 -8.39
N GLU A 184 0.35 15.35 -8.97
CA GLU A 184 -0.55 16.26 -9.70
C GLU A 184 -1.11 17.34 -8.76
N GLN A 185 -1.59 16.95 -7.58
CA GLN A 185 -2.06 17.89 -6.56
C GLN A 185 -0.97 18.90 -6.15
N GLU A 186 0.26 18.44 -5.90
CA GLU A 186 1.37 19.31 -5.54
C GLU A 186 1.68 20.31 -6.66
N ILE A 187 1.73 19.85 -7.91
CA ILE A 187 2.00 20.75 -9.05
C ILE A 187 0.91 21.82 -9.16
N LEU A 188 -0.37 21.44 -9.09
CA LEU A 188 -1.48 22.39 -9.19
C LEU A 188 -1.47 23.43 -8.06
N LEU A 189 -1.14 23.02 -6.83
CA LEU A 189 -1.00 23.92 -5.68
C LEU A 189 0.21 24.86 -5.82
N GLU A 190 1.35 24.35 -6.28
CA GLU A 190 2.57 25.12 -6.50
C GLU A 190 2.40 26.16 -7.61
N THR A 191 1.72 25.81 -8.71
CA THR A 191 1.48 26.73 -9.84
C THR A 191 0.27 27.64 -9.63
N LYS A 192 -0.52 27.45 -8.56
CA LYS A 192 -1.81 28.10 -8.34
C LYS A 192 -2.72 28.00 -9.58
N SER A 193 -2.66 26.86 -10.25
CA SER A 193 -3.44 26.64 -11.46
C SER A 193 -4.92 26.49 -11.12
N GLU A 194 -5.79 27.09 -11.92
CA GLU A 194 -7.24 26.85 -11.88
C GLU A 194 -7.62 25.53 -12.58
N GLU A 195 -6.67 24.87 -13.24
CA GLU A 195 -6.89 23.57 -13.88
C GLU A 195 -7.19 22.48 -12.86
N VAL A 196 -8.15 21.62 -13.19
CA VAL A 196 -8.56 20.51 -12.33
C VAL A 196 -7.65 19.28 -12.52
N SER A 197 -6.97 19.15 -13.66
CA SER A 197 -6.05 18.04 -13.95
C SER A 197 -5.04 18.41 -15.02
N LEU A 198 -3.85 17.84 -14.89
CA LEU A 198 -2.73 18.08 -15.81
C LEU A 198 -2.68 17.02 -16.91
N PRO A 199 -2.20 17.37 -18.12
CA PRO A 199 -1.91 16.41 -19.16
C PRO A 199 -0.94 15.31 -18.69
N ARG A 200 -1.19 14.07 -19.11
CA ARG A 200 -0.41 12.90 -18.69
C ARG A 200 1.08 13.03 -19.01
N HIS A 201 1.43 13.63 -20.14
CA HIS A 201 2.83 13.84 -20.53
C HIS A 201 3.56 14.79 -19.58
N THR A 202 2.89 15.83 -19.08
CA THR A 202 3.42 16.79 -18.10
C THR A 202 3.72 16.09 -16.77
N LEU A 203 2.77 15.26 -16.30
CA LEU A 203 2.97 14.45 -15.10
C LEU A 203 4.09 13.43 -15.27
N TYR A 204 4.17 12.77 -16.41
CA TYR A 204 5.25 11.82 -16.71
C TYR A 204 6.62 12.51 -16.64
N ARG A 205 6.77 13.65 -17.33
CA ARG A 205 8.01 14.44 -17.30
C ARG A 205 8.39 14.81 -15.87
N LYS A 206 7.48 15.42 -15.11
CA LYS A 206 7.74 15.80 -13.71
C LYS A 206 8.06 14.60 -12.81
N ALA A 207 7.48 13.43 -13.09
CA ALA A 207 7.74 12.20 -12.34
C ALA A 207 9.14 11.63 -12.56
N HIS A 208 9.82 11.96 -13.66
CA HIS A 208 11.13 11.43 -14.02
C HIS A 208 12.27 12.44 -13.90
N LEU A 209 11.97 13.70 -13.60
CA LEU A 209 12.96 14.74 -13.35
C LEU A 209 13.18 14.96 -11.84
N ASP A 210 14.35 15.48 -11.49
CA ASP A 210 14.63 16.01 -10.16
C ASP A 210 14.14 17.46 -9.99
N LYS A 211 14.41 18.05 -8.82
CA LYS A 211 14.00 19.43 -8.52
C LYS A 211 14.66 20.47 -9.43
N THR A 212 15.80 20.14 -10.03
CA THR A 212 16.53 21.01 -10.97
C THR A 212 16.10 20.80 -12.41
N GLY A 213 15.18 19.86 -12.67
CA GLY A 213 14.70 19.53 -14.01
C GLY A 213 15.55 18.50 -14.75
N ASN A 214 16.42 17.76 -14.05
CA ASN A 214 17.36 16.81 -14.64
C ASN A 214 17.02 15.34 -14.32
N THR A 215 17.51 14.42 -15.14
CA THR A 215 17.47 12.97 -14.85
C THR A 215 18.83 12.34 -15.14
N ASN A 216 19.26 11.47 -14.22
CA ASN A 216 20.45 10.63 -14.39
C ASN A 216 20.16 9.30 -15.11
N ASN A 217 18.89 9.01 -15.43
CA ASN A 217 18.51 7.83 -16.19
C ASN A 217 18.38 8.20 -17.68
N GLU A 218 19.26 7.64 -18.51
CA GLU A 218 19.34 7.91 -19.95
C GLU A 218 18.06 7.52 -20.69
N LYS A 219 17.53 6.31 -20.46
CA LYS A 219 16.27 5.86 -21.07
C LYS A 219 15.09 6.78 -20.73
N ALA A 220 15.03 7.29 -19.51
CA ALA A 220 14.01 8.25 -19.10
C ALA A 220 14.19 9.59 -19.83
N ARG A 221 15.44 10.03 -20.04
CA ARG A 221 15.76 11.25 -20.81
C ARG A 221 15.31 11.12 -22.26
N GLU A 222 15.61 9.99 -22.91
CA GLU A 222 15.19 9.71 -24.29
C GLU A 222 13.67 9.75 -24.43
N LYS A 223 12.94 9.06 -23.54
CA LYS A 223 11.47 9.07 -23.55
C LYS A 223 10.90 10.47 -23.34
N ILE A 224 11.47 11.24 -22.42
CA ILE A 224 11.04 12.64 -22.20
C ILE A 224 11.28 13.46 -23.47
N SER A 225 12.42 13.30 -24.14
CA SER A 225 12.73 14.00 -25.39
C SER A 225 11.74 13.65 -26.51
N GLN A 226 11.45 12.36 -26.70
CA GLN A 226 10.45 11.90 -27.66
C GLN A 226 9.07 12.49 -27.39
N ILE A 227 8.64 12.53 -26.13
CA ILE A 227 7.36 13.13 -25.73
C ILE A 227 7.32 14.62 -26.08
N VAL A 228 8.40 15.36 -25.82
CA VAL A 228 8.49 16.80 -26.13
C VAL A 228 8.46 17.04 -27.63
N GLY A 229 9.08 16.18 -28.45
CA GLY A 229 9.06 16.30 -29.91
C GLY A 229 7.72 15.97 -30.57
N LEU A 230 6.75 15.42 -29.84
CA LEU A 230 5.41 15.09 -30.33
C LEU A 230 4.35 16.16 -29.98
N ILE A 231 4.73 17.19 -29.21
CA ILE A 231 3.88 18.29 -28.76
C ILE A 231 4.19 19.52 -29.60
#